data_AF-A0A919HH31-F1
#
_entry.id   AF-A0A919HH31-F1
#
_cell.length_a   1.000
_cell.length_b   1.000
_cell.length_c   1.000
_cell.angle_alpha   90.00
_cell.angle_beta   90.00
_cell.angle_gamma   90.00
#
_symmetry.space_group_name_H-M   'P 1'
#
loop_
_entity.id
_entity.type
_entity.pdbx_description
1 polymer ?
#
loop_
_entity_poly.entity_id
_entity_poly.type
_entity_poly.pdbx_seq_one_letter_code
_entity_poly.pdbx_strand_id
1 'polypeptide(L)'
;MTPAAPTIAALQRTVGNAVVQRMLRRNNFSTATRTAMPVAQGQHRRHIVPHHAMKGALQNWWDSKGSQTAGNNTQLNSLRDVQGLLDSMNNNTSNLWPGQGAANSAIGMLAHHMPDLIDEISRQHLAGQEAYDVIAQYSGFQQNTQQQLADPIFEFVRNQANPREVVRFLKQVQLNAEIDMPSGNPQASVMAWQDLRGRFERLQNDPVRHTEAHVLSLYQDFMNMPAPV
;
A
#
# COMPACT_ATOMS: atom_id res chain seq x y z
N MET A 1 -17.27 20.66 -53.34
CA MET A 1 -17.64 21.07 -51.97
C MET A 1 -16.71 20.34 -51.01
N THR A 2 -15.71 21.03 -50.49
CA THR A 2 -14.73 20.48 -49.54
C THR A 2 -15.33 20.54 -48.14
N PRO A 3 -15.32 19.45 -47.34
CA PRO A 3 -15.80 19.51 -45.96
C PRO A 3 -14.93 20.48 -45.17
N ALA A 4 -15.58 21.42 -44.47
CA ALA A 4 -14.90 22.42 -43.64
C ALA A 4 -14.09 21.71 -42.53
N ALA A 5 -12.83 22.08 -42.38
CA ALA A 5 -11.98 21.59 -41.32
C ALA A 5 -12.59 21.95 -39.94
N PRO A 6 -12.65 21.02 -38.98
CA PRO A 6 -13.20 21.31 -37.67
C PRO A 6 -12.37 22.38 -36.97
N THR A 7 -13.06 23.38 -36.42
CA THR A 7 -12.42 24.49 -35.69
C THR A 7 -11.79 23.99 -34.38
N ILE A 8 -10.69 24.64 -33.95
CA ILE A 8 -10.00 24.33 -32.69
C ILE A 8 -10.95 24.36 -31.49
N ALA A 9 -11.99 25.21 -31.52
CA ALA A 9 -13.04 25.26 -30.50
C ALA A 9 -13.92 23.99 -30.45
N ALA A 10 -14.14 23.32 -31.59
CA ALA A 10 -14.86 22.05 -31.65
C ALA A 10 -14.00 20.88 -31.12
N LEU A 11 -12.68 20.94 -31.32
CA LEU A 11 -11.73 20.00 -30.71
C LEU A 11 -11.65 20.19 -29.18
N GLN A 12 -11.59 21.44 -28.70
CA GLN A 12 -11.55 21.74 -27.26
C GLN A 12 -12.82 21.32 -26.51
N ARG A 13 -14.01 21.42 -27.13
CA ARG A 13 -15.26 20.90 -26.53
C ARG A 13 -15.30 19.37 -26.45
N THR A 14 -14.70 18.67 -27.41
CA THR A 14 -14.66 17.20 -27.42
C THR A 14 -13.64 16.65 -26.40
N VAL A 15 -12.55 17.39 -26.16
CA VAL A 15 -11.48 16.98 -25.22
C VAL A 15 -11.76 17.43 -23.77
N GLY A 16 -12.63 18.42 -23.56
CA GLY A 16 -12.85 19.05 -22.25
C GLY A 16 -13.57 18.22 -21.18
N ASN A 17 -14.17 17.07 -21.51
CA ASN A 17 -14.98 16.28 -20.54
C ASN A 17 -14.57 14.82 -20.38
N ALA A 18 -13.60 14.31 -21.14
CA ALA A 18 -12.99 13.03 -20.85
C ALA A 18 -11.77 13.27 -19.97
N VAL A 19 -11.97 13.32 -18.65
CA VAL A 19 -10.83 13.17 -17.72
C VAL A 19 -10.23 11.80 -17.99
N VAL A 20 -9.20 11.73 -18.83
CA VAL A 20 -8.42 10.52 -19.03
C VAL A 20 -7.77 10.24 -17.68
N GLN A 21 -8.36 9.32 -16.92
CA GLN A 21 -7.71 8.82 -15.73
C GLN A 21 -6.44 8.12 -16.20
N ARG A 22 -5.28 8.70 -15.83
CA ARG A 22 -3.96 8.14 -16.18
C ARG A 22 -3.37 7.29 -15.07
N MET A 23 -3.92 7.40 -13.86
CA MET A 23 -3.43 6.72 -12.68
C MET A 23 -4.59 6.30 -11.78
N LEU A 24 -4.41 5.18 -11.08
CA LEU A 24 -5.28 4.77 -10.00
C LEU A 24 -5.31 5.83 -8.91
N ARG A 25 -6.46 5.96 -8.26
CA ARG A 25 -6.69 6.95 -7.19
C ARG A 25 -7.23 6.25 -5.96
N ARG A 26 -6.94 6.83 -4.80
CA ARG A 26 -7.61 6.43 -3.57
C ARG A 26 -8.95 7.13 -3.51
N ASN A 27 -10.03 6.36 -3.62
CA ASN A 27 -11.37 6.87 -3.39
C ASN A 27 -11.72 6.79 -1.90
N ASN A 28 -12.66 7.63 -1.49
CA ASN A 28 -13.23 7.56 -0.14
C ASN A 28 -13.97 6.24 0.07
N PHE A 29 -14.04 5.79 1.32
CA PHE A 29 -14.88 4.65 1.67
C PHE A 29 -16.34 4.89 1.28
N SER A 30 -16.99 3.87 0.74
CA SER A 30 -18.39 3.87 0.38
C SER A 30 -19.27 4.12 1.62
N THR A 31 -20.52 4.53 1.40
CA THR A 31 -21.49 4.64 2.50
C THR A 31 -21.71 3.28 3.18
N ALA A 32 -21.80 2.19 2.42
CA ALA A 32 -21.97 0.84 2.96
C ALA A 32 -20.81 0.45 3.90
N THR A 33 -19.56 0.66 3.47
CA THR A 33 -18.37 0.39 4.31
C THR A 33 -18.32 1.30 5.53
N ARG A 34 -18.69 2.59 5.39
CA ARG A 34 -18.72 3.52 6.52
C ARG A 34 -19.73 3.10 7.59
N THR A 35 -20.88 2.57 7.18
CA THR A 35 -21.92 2.04 8.06
C THR A 35 -21.52 0.70 8.68
N ALA A 36 -20.96 -0.22 7.90
CA ALA A 36 -20.53 -1.53 8.40
C ALA A 36 -19.35 -1.46 9.37
N MET A 37 -18.49 -0.45 9.21
CA MET A 37 -17.29 -0.22 10.03
C MET A 37 -17.35 1.18 10.64
N PRO A 38 -18.20 1.43 11.64
CA PRO A 38 -18.21 2.72 12.34
C PRO A 38 -16.88 2.93 13.09
N VAL A 39 -16.49 4.19 13.25
CA VAL A 39 -15.27 4.58 13.98
C VAL A 39 -15.62 5.65 15.00
N ALA A 40 -15.03 5.57 16.19
CA ALA A 40 -15.16 6.61 17.20
C ALA A 40 -14.30 7.84 16.86
N GLN A 41 -14.51 8.94 17.58
CA GLN A 41 -13.67 10.13 17.45
C GLN A 41 -12.19 9.76 17.67
N GLY A 42 -11.31 10.20 16.76
CA GLY A 42 -9.87 9.89 16.79
C GLY A 42 -9.48 8.54 16.17
N GLN A 43 -10.46 7.70 15.80
CA GLN A 43 -10.20 6.43 15.11
C GLN A 43 -10.31 6.55 13.59
N HIS A 44 -9.52 5.74 12.88
CA HIS A 44 -9.59 5.52 11.45
C HIS A 44 -10.05 4.10 11.15
N ARG A 45 -10.56 3.89 9.93
CA ARG A 45 -10.72 2.56 9.33
C ARG A 45 -9.35 2.17 8.79
N ARG A 46 -8.62 1.39 9.58
CA ARG A 46 -7.25 0.98 9.29
C ARG A 46 -7.27 -0.24 8.38
N HIS A 47 -6.37 -0.28 7.41
CA HIS A 47 -6.25 -1.37 6.45
C HIS A 47 -5.20 -2.37 6.91
N ILE A 48 -5.52 -3.67 6.99
CA ILE A 48 -4.54 -4.72 7.34
C ILE A 48 -3.44 -4.77 6.28
N VAL A 49 -3.80 -4.98 5.01
CA VAL A 49 -2.93 -4.67 3.87
C VAL A 49 -3.21 -3.25 3.43
N PRO A 50 -2.23 -2.34 3.51
CA PRO A 50 -2.45 -0.92 3.32
C PRO A 50 -2.83 -0.60 1.87
N HIS A 51 -3.69 0.42 1.71
CA HIS A 51 -4.15 0.87 0.39
C HIS A 51 -3.01 1.19 -0.58
N HIS A 52 -1.90 1.76 -0.10
CA HIS A 52 -0.79 2.12 -0.98
C HIS A 52 -0.14 0.88 -1.62
N ALA A 53 -0.05 -0.25 -0.91
CA ALA A 53 0.49 -1.49 -1.45
C ALA A 53 -0.42 -2.05 -2.55
N MET A 54 -1.73 -2.10 -2.30
CA MET A 54 -2.72 -2.54 -3.31
C MET A 54 -2.68 -1.64 -4.55
N LYS A 55 -2.70 -0.32 -4.35
CA LYS A 55 -2.64 0.66 -5.43
C LYS A 55 -1.34 0.55 -6.24
N GLY A 56 -0.19 0.47 -5.55
CA GLY A 56 1.13 0.39 -6.19
C GLY A 56 1.27 -0.86 -7.05
N ALA A 57 0.86 -2.01 -6.51
CA ALA A 57 0.88 -3.28 -7.24
C ALA A 57 0.00 -3.24 -8.51
N LEU A 58 -1.25 -2.78 -8.40
CA LEU A 58 -2.16 -2.68 -9.54
C LEU A 58 -1.71 -1.64 -10.58
N GLN A 59 -1.17 -0.50 -10.12
CA GLN A 59 -0.65 0.55 -11.01
C GLN A 59 0.55 0.05 -11.80
N ASN A 60 1.55 -0.54 -11.12
CA ASN A 60 2.74 -1.08 -11.77
C ASN A 60 2.38 -2.20 -12.76
N TRP A 61 1.44 -3.07 -12.39
CA TRP A 61 0.93 -4.10 -13.29
C TRP A 61 0.29 -3.48 -14.55
N TRP A 62 -0.63 -2.53 -14.37
CA TRP A 62 -1.29 -1.85 -15.48
C TRP A 62 -0.29 -1.14 -16.41
N ASP A 63 0.65 -0.40 -15.83
CA ASP A 63 1.68 0.33 -16.59
C ASP A 63 2.60 -0.63 -17.37
N SER A 64 2.92 -1.80 -16.79
CA SER A 64 3.78 -2.81 -17.43
C SER A 64 3.14 -3.47 -18.66
N LYS A 65 1.80 -3.50 -18.74
CA LYS A 65 1.09 -4.11 -19.88
C LYS A 65 1.05 -3.19 -21.11
N GLY A 66 1.35 -1.90 -20.96
CA GLY A 66 1.34 -0.93 -22.06
C GLY A 66 -0.02 -0.88 -22.79
N SER A 67 0.00 -0.46 -24.07
CA SER A 67 -1.19 -0.45 -24.93
C SER A 67 -1.69 -1.84 -25.38
N GLN A 68 -1.09 -2.94 -24.89
CA GLN A 68 -1.40 -4.31 -25.35
C GLN A 68 -2.67 -4.92 -24.71
N THR A 69 -3.17 -4.36 -23.62
CA THR A 69 -4.47 -4.77 -23.01
C THR A 69 -5.65 -3.97 -23.53
N ALA A 70 -5.44 -2.79 -24.13
CA ALA A 70 -6.49 -1.98 -24.72
C ALA A 70 -6.95 -2.57 -26.06
N GLY A 71 -7.82 -3.59 -26.02
CA GLY A 71 -8.49 -4.12 -27.21
C GLY A 71 -8.59 -5.65 -27.31
N ASN A 72 -8.06 -6.41 -26.36
CA ASN A 72 -8.00 -7.88 -26.44
C ASN A 72 -9.07 -8.59 -25.59
N ASN A 73 -10.33 -8.14 -25.57
CA ASN A 73 -11.45 -8.85 -24.89
C ASN A 73 -11.10 -9.48 -23.52
N THR A 74 -10.29 -8.82 -22.70
CA THR A 74 -9.92 -9.31 -21.36
C THR A 74 -10.92 -8.79 -20.32
N GLN A 75 -10.86 -9.21 -19.06
CA GLN A 75 -11.76 -8.68 -18.02
C GLN A 75 -11.28 -7.30 -17.54
N LEU A 76 -9.98 -7.00 -17.63
CA LEU A 76 -9.39 -5.72 -17.22
C LEU A 76 -8.92 -4.92 -18.44
N ASN A 77 -9.87 -4.42 -19.24
CA ASN A 77 -9.60 -3.73 -20.51
C ASN A 77 -9.28 -2.24 -20.35
N SER A 78 -9.57 -1.65 -19.20
CA SER A 78 -9.40 -0.22 -18.95
C SER A 78 -8.88 0.05 -17.56
N LEU A 79 -8.26 1.22 -17.36
CA LEU A 79 -7.86 1.68 -16.03
C LEU A 79 -9.08 1.80 -15.09
N ARG A 80 -10.29 2.02 -15.62
CA ARG A 80 -11.53 2.02 -14.83
C ARG A 80 -11.83 0.64 -14.23
N ASP A 81 -11.56 -0.44 -14.96
CA ASP A 81 -11.76 -1.81 -14.45
C ASP A 81 -10.79 -2.10 -13.31
N VAL A 82 -9.52 -1.71 -13.48
CA VAL A 82 -8.50 -1.83 -12.44
C VAL A 82 -8.83 -0.94 -11.22
N GLN A 83 -9.36 0.26 -11.45
CA GLN A 83 -9.88 1.13 -10.38
C GLN A 83 -11.05 0.46 -9.65
N GLY A 84 -11.92 -0.26 -10.35
CA GLY A 84 -13.01 -1.04 -9.75
C GLY A 84 -12.51 -2.13 -8.80
N LEU A 85 -11.42 -2.83 -9.16
CA LEU A 85 -10.75 -3.77 -8.26
C LEU A 85 -10.19 -3.05 -7.02
N LEU A 86 -9.46 -1.94 -7.22
CA LEU A 86 -8.89 -1.17 -6.12
C LEU A 86 -9.97 -0.64 -5.17
N ASP A 87 -11.07 -0.13 -5.71
CA ASP A 87 -12.20 0.38 -4.92
C ASP A 87 -12.88 -0.74 -4.13
N SER A 88 -13.04 -1.92 -4.74
CA SER A 88 -13.59 -3.09 -4.06
C SER A 88 -12.69 -3.54 -2.91
N MET A 89 -11.37 -3.61 -3.14
CA MET A 89 -10.41 -3.96 -2.09
C MET A 89 -10.31 -2.89 -0.99
N ASN A 90 -10.36 -1.61 -1.36
CA ASN A 90 -10.39 -0.50 -0.41
C ASN A 90 -11.62 -0.58 0.51
N ASN A 91 -12.75 -1.06 -0.01
CA ASN A 91 -14.02 -1.18 0.72
C ASN A 91 -14.24 -2.55 1.38
N ASN A 92 -13.32 -3.51 1.21
CA ASN A 92 -13.40 -4.83 1.82
C ASN A 92 -13.32 -4.71 3.35
N THR A 93 -14.43 -4.96 4.04
CA THR A 93 -14.51 -4.86 5.50
C THR A 93 -13.63 -5.89 6.21
N SER A 94 -13.33 -7.03 5.58
CA SER A 94 -12.39 -8.02 6.16
C SER A 94 -10.95 -7.51 6.21
N ASN A 95 -10.58 -6.56 5.35
CA ASN A 95 -9.27 -5.91 5.38
C ASN A 95 -9.26 -4.67 6.31
N LEU A 96 -10.33 -4.44 7.07
CA LEU A 96 -10.51 -3.20 7.82
C LEU A 96 -10.74 -3.49 9.30
N TRP A 97 -10.25 -2.59 10.14
CA TRP A 97 -10.63 -2.55 11.55
C TRP A 97 -10.58 -1.11 12.10
N PRO A 98 -11.39 -0.78 13.12
CA PRO A 98 -11.33 0.53 13.78
C PRO A 98 -10.10 0.61 14.68
N GLY A 99 -9.22 1.59 14.45
CA GLY A 99 -8.08 1.80 15.34
C GLY A 99 -7.60 3.24 15.38
N GLN A 100 -6.67 3.54 16.29
CA GLN A 100 -6.22 4.92 16.54
C GLN A 100 -5.57 5.54 15.30
N GLY A 101 -6.10 6.69 14.87
CA GLY A 101 -5.64 7.35 13.65
C GLY A 101 -4.22 7.90 13.74
N ALA A 102 -3.84 8.41 14.91
CA ALA A 102 -2.48 8.88 15.20
C ALA A 102 -1.43 7.78 15.02
N ALA A 103 -1.69 6.59 15.59
CA ALA A 103 -0.81 5.42 15.45
C ALA A 103 -0.72 4.95 13.99
N ASN A 104 -1.86 4.90 13.27
CA ASN A 104 -1.89 4.54 11.86
C ASN A 104 -1.02 5.49 10.99
N SER A 105 -1.11 6.80 11.24
CA SER A 105 -0.27 7.79 10.55
C SER A 105 1.21 7.68 10.93
N ALA A 106 1.51 7.41 12.21
CA ALA A 106 2.87 7.24 12.70
C ALA A 106 3.56 6.02 12.08
N ILE A 107 2.89 4.86 12.07
CA ILE A 107 3.39 3.62 11.47
C ILE A 107 3.56 3.77 9.96
N GLY A 108 2.61 4.40 9.28
CA GLY A 108 2.71 4.64 7.83
C GLY A 108 3.91 5.50 7.45
N MET A 109 4.25 6.52 8.25
CA MET A 109 5.45 7.33 8.05
C MET A 109 6.74 6.52 8.29
N LEU A 110 6.78 5.72 9.35
CA LEU A 110 7.91 4.85 9.65
C LEU A 110 8.16 3.89 8.47
N ALA A 111 7.12 3.15 8.05
CA ALA A 111 7.20 2.20 6.94
C ALA A 111 7.68 2.85 5.63
N HIS A 112 7.26 4.09 5.35
CA HIS A 112 7.63 4.80 4.13
C HIS A 112 9.13 5.09 4.03
N HIS A 113 9.80 5.40 5.14
CA HIS A 113 11.23 5.75 5.15
C HIS A 113 12.15 4.55 5.36
N MET A 114 11.64 3.44 5.89
CA MET A 114 12.43 2.25 6.19
C MET A 114 13.22 1.67 5.01
N PRO A 115 12.72 1.60 3.76
CA PRO A 115 13.51 1.10 2.63
C PRO A 115 14.84 1.84 2.45
N ASP A 116 14.81 3.18 2.46
CA ASP A 116 16.00 4.00 2.26
C ASP A 116 16.99 3.85 3.42
N LEU A 117 16.48 3.78 4.66
CA LEU A 117 17.27 3.55 5.86
C LEU A 117 17.96 2.17 5.84
N ILE A 118 17.19 1.14 5.47
CA ILE A 118 17.69 -0.23 5.37
C ILE A 118 18.79 -0.30 4.30
N ASP A 119 18.59 0.36 3.16
CA ASP A 119 19.59 0.40 2.08
C ASP A 119 20.85 1.17 2.49
N GLU A 120 20.73 2.28 3.20
CA GLU A 120 21.88 3.02 3.73
C GLU A 120 22.67 2.21 4.76
N ILE A 121 22.01 1.70 5.80
CA ILE A 121 22.63 0.87 6.85
C ILE A 121 23.29 -0.37 6.23
N SER A 122 22.63 -1.00 5.26
CA SER A 122 23.16 -2.18 4.57
C SER A 122 24.39 -1.85 3.72
N ARG A 123 24.39 -0.74 2.98
CA ARG A 123 25.52 -0.34 2.12
C ARG A 123 26.74 0.07 2.94
N GLN A 124 26.51 0.80 4.03
CA GLN A 124 27.56 1.33 4.89
C GLN A 124 27.97 0.38 6.03
N HIS A 125 27.27 -0.76 6.19
CA HIS A 125 27.53 -1.75 7.25
C HIS A 125 27.44 -1.15 8.67
N LEU A 126 26.45 -0.28 8.91
CA LEU A 126 26.29 0.43 10.17
C LEU A 126 25.68 -0.45 11.27
N ALA A 127 26.06 -0.22 12.51
CA ALA A 127 25.51 -0.87 13.70
C ALA A 127 25.56 0.05 14.93
N GLY A 128 24.91 -0.35 16.01
CA GLY A 128 24.91 0.37 17.28
C GLY A 128 24.49 1.84 17.14
N GLN A 129 25.31 2.74 17.68
CA GLN A 129 25.02 4.18 17.67
C GLN A 129 24.93 4.77 16.26
N GLU A 130 25.78 4.34 15.33
CA GLU A 130 25.81 4.88 13.95
C GLU A 130 24.52 4.52 13.18
N ALA A 131 24.04 3.28 13.35
CA ALA A 131 22.76 2.87 12.79
C ALA A 131 21.57 3.58 13.47
N TYR A 132 21.66 3.82 14.77
CA TYR A 132 20.66 4.61 15.50
C TYR A 132 20.60 6.05 14.96
N ASP A 133 21.75 6.68 14.72
CA ASP A 133 21.79 8.07 14.24
C ASP A 133 21.14 8.22 12.87
N VAL A 134 21.23 7.20 12.00
CA VAL A 134 20.54 7.16 10.71
C VAL A 134 19.01 7.08 10.89
N ILE A 135 18.51 6.19 11.74
CA ILE A 135 17.04 6.05 11.93
C ILE A 135 16.43 7.18 12.78
N ALA A 136 17.20 7.81 13.67
CA ALA A 136 16.75 8.88 14.56
C ALA A 136 16.62 10.25 13.85
N GLN A 137 17.18 10.40 12.64
CA GLN A 137 17.05 11.62 11.84
C GLN A 137 15.61 11.90 11.39
N TYR A 138 14.72 10.91 11.44
CA TYR A 138 13.34 11.07 10.99
C TYR A 138 12.42 11.51 12.12
N SER A 139 11.95 12.76 12.02
CA SER A 139 10.84 13.30 12.80
C SER A 139 9.64 13.54 11.88
N GLY A 140 8.42 13.22 12.35
CA GLY A 140 7.19 13.46 11.61
C GLY A 140 6.20 14.36 12.35
N PHE A 141 4.99 14.48 11.81
CA PHE A 141 3.93 15.39 12.29
C PHE A 141 3.33 15.00 13.67
N GLN A 142 3.66 13.82 14.22
CA GLN A 142 3.10 13.25 15.45
C GLN A 142 4.23 12.79 16.38
N GLN A 143 5.16 13.69 16.69
CA GLN A 143 6.45 13.39 17.34
C GLN A 143 6.32 12.49 18.57
N ASN A 144 5.40 12.76 19.50
CA ASN A 144 5.25 11.96 20.72
C ASN A 144 4.75 10.52 20.45
N THR A 145 3.74 10.35 19.61
CA THR A 145 3.19 9.03 19.25
C THR A 145 4.18 8.23 18.42
N GLN A 146 4.90 8.91 17.51
CA GLN A 146 5.95 8.30 16.70
C GLN A 146 7.12 7.84 17.56
N GLN A 147 7.55 8.67 18.52
CA GLN A 147 8.61 8.33 19.46
C GLN A 147 8.26 7.07 20.25
N GLN A 148 7.08 7.01 20.87
CA GLN A 148 6.66 5.84 21.65
C GLN A 148 6.63 4.54 20.84
N LEU A 149 6.25 4.60 19.56
CA LEU A 149 6.25 3.45 18.66
C LEU A 149 7.66 3.10 18.18
N ALA A 150 8.54 4.09 18.06
CA ALA A 150 9.90 3.93 17.58
C ALA A 150 10.91 3.57 18.69
N ASP A 151 10.61 3.86 19.96
CA ASP A 151 11.52 3.65 21.09
C ASP A 151 12.04 2.20 21.19
N PRO A 152 11.20 1.14 21.05
CA PRO A 152 11.70 -0.23 21.07
C PRO A 152 12.61 -0.56 19.86
N ILE A 153 12.37 0.09 18.72
CA ILE A 153 13.18 -0.05 17.50
C ILE A 153 14.54 0.61 17.75
N PHE A 154 14.52 1.84 18.27
CA PHE A 154 15.72 2.60 18.62
C PHE A 154 16.58 1.89 19.64
N GLU A 155 15.97 1.31 20.68
CA GLU A 155 16.67 0.54 21.70
C GLU A 155 17.35 -0.71 21.12
N PHE A 156 16.64 -1.49 20.29
CA PHE A 156 17.24 -2.66 19.65
C PHE A 156 18.42 -2.27 18.75
N VAL A 157 18.23 -1.27 17.86
CA VAL A 157 19.26 -0.87 16.89
C VAL A 157 20.50 -0.31 17.60
N ARG A 158 20.32 0.52 18.63
CA ARG A 158 21.43 1.10 19.40
C ARG A 158 22.27 0.03 20.10
N ASN A 159 21.65 -1.07 20.54
CA ASN A 159 22.31 -2.14 21.28
C ASN A 159 22.79 -3.31 20.41
N GLN A 160 22.51 -3.30 19.11
CA GLN A 160 22.89 -4.36 18.19
C GLN A 160 24.22 -4.06 17.51
N ALA A 161 25.24 -4.89 17.77
CA ALA A 161 26.59 -4.73 17.22
C ALA A 161 26.77 -5.34 15.82
N ASN A 162 25.85 -6.21 15.37
CA ASN A 162 25.94 -6.85 14.06
C ASN A 162 25.06 -6.11 13.02
N PRO A 163 25.64 -5.47 11.99
CA PRO A 163 24.88 -4.78 10.94
C PRO A 163 23.85 -5.67 10.23
N ARG A 164 24.14 -6.97 10.07
CA ARG A 164 23.20 -7.91 9.43
C ARG A 164 21.95 -8.11 10.29
N GLU A 165 22.11 -8.13 11.61
CA GLU A 165 20.98 -8.27 12.54
C GLU A 165 20.15 -6.99 12.61
N VAL A 166 20.78 -5.81 12.52
CA VAL A 166 20.08 -4.53 12.37
C VAL A 166 19.21 -4.54 11.11
N VAL A 167 19.80 -4.85 9.95
CA VAL A 167 19.09 -4.90 8.67
C VAL A 167 17.95 -5.94 8.70
N ARG A 168 18.19 -7.13 9.26
CA ARG A 168 17.18 -8.17 9.41
C ARG A 168 16.01 -7.71 10.26
N PHE A 169 16.30 -7.09 11.41
CA PHE A 169 15.29 -6.56 12.31
C PHE A 169 14.49 -5.43 11.66
N LEU A 170 15.15 -4.46 11.02
CA LEU A 170 14.47 -3.35 10.37
C LEU A 170 13.58 -3.84 9.22
N LYS A 171 14.01 -4.83 8.43
CA LYS A 171 13.14 -5.48 7.43
C LYS A 171 11.91 -6.14 8.08
N GLN A 172 12.08 -6.77 9.24
CA GLN A 172 10.96 -7.36 9.97
C GLN A 172 10.01 -6.29 10.51
N VAL A 173 10.53 -5.19 11.05
CA VAL A 173 9.72 -4.05 11.48
C VAL A 173 8.97 -3.46 10.28
N GLN A 174 9.59 -3.39 9.10
CA GLN A 174 8.95 -2.84 7.89
C GLN A 174 7.77 -3.73 7.48
N LEU A 175 8.02 -5.03 7.40
CA LEU A 175 6.98 -6.02 7.11
C LEU A 175 5.83 -5.99 8.11
N ASN A 176 6.14 -5.81 9.40
CA ASN A 176 5.14 -5.68 10.45
C ASN A 176 4.41 -4.33 10.42
N ALA A 177 5.08 -3.25 10.03
CA ALA A 177 4.46 -1.93 9.87
C ALA A 177 3.52 -1.89 8.65
N GLU A 178 3.73 -2.78 7.68
CA GLU A 178 2.87 -2.94 6.50
C GLU A 178 1.78 -4.01 6.66
N ILE A 179 1.68 -4.65 7.83
CA ILE A 179 0.55 -5.51 8.22
C ILE A 179 -0.07 -4.96 9.50
N ASP A 180 -1.16 -4.24 9.33
CA ASP A 180 -1.83 -3.57 10.43
C ASP A 180 -2.97 -4.45 10.99
N MET A 181 -2.62 -5.51 11.70
CA MET A 181 -3.60 -6.45 12.27
C MET A 181 -3.85 -6.15 13.76
N PRO A 182 -5.11 -6.20 14.24
CA PRO A 182 -5.37 -6.04 15.67
C PRO A 182 -4.77 -7.18 16.50
N SER A 183 -4.37 -6.86 17.73
CA SER A 183 -3.79 -7.79 18.68
C SER A 183 -4.76 -8.92 19.04
N GLY A 184 -4.24 -10.13 19.28
CA GLY A 184 -5.06 -11.28 19.69
C GLY A 184 -5.50 -12.19 18.53
N ASN A 185 -5.18 -11.81 17.29
CA ASN A 185 -5.40 -12.68 16.14
C ASN A 185 -4.50 -13.94 16.21
N PRO A 186 -5.02 -15.13 15.81
CA PRO A 186 -4.20 -16.34 15.73
C PRO A 186 -3.00 -16.14 14.80
N GLN A 187 -1.84 -16.70 15.16
CA GLN A 187 -0.62 -16.59 14.36
C GLN A 187 -0.83 -17.04 12.90
N ALA A 188 -1.63 -18.07 12.67
CA ALA A 188 -1.98 -18.53 11.33
C ALA A 188 -2.71 -17.47 10.50
N SER A 189 -3.57 -16.64 11.12
CA SER A 189 -4.25 -15.52 10.46
C SER A 189 -3.23 -14.43 10.08
N VAL A 190 -2.35 -14.05 11.02
CA VAL A 190 -1.27 -13.09 10.78
C VAL A 190 -0.42 -13.53 9.58
N MET A 191 0.00 -14.79 9.55
CA MET A 191 0.82 -15.34 8.47
C MET A 191 0.10 -15.37 7.12
N ALA A 192 -1.20 -15.67 7.10
CA ALA A 192 -1.98 -15.66 5.86
C ALA A 192 -2.08 -14.26 5.26
N TRP A 193 -2.31 -13.24 6.09
CA TRP A 193 -2.31 -11.84 5.66
C TRP A 193 -0.91 -11.36 5.22
N GLN A 194 0.16 -11.81 5.90
CA GLN A 194 1.54 -11.56 5.50
C GLN A 194 1.88 -12.16 4.13
N ASP A 195 1.49 -13.41 3.86
CA ASP A 195 1.69 -14.03 2.53
C ASP A 195 0.97 -13.23 1.44
N LEU A 196 -0.27 -12.83 1.69
CA LEU A 196 -1.06 -12.03 0.77
C LEU A 196 -0.39 -10.66 0.48
N ARG A 197 0.11 -9.97 1.50
CA ARG A 197 0.91 -8.74 1.32
C ARG A 197 2.15 -9.01 0.49
N GLY A 198 2.86 -10.11 0.73
CA GLY A 198 4.01 -10.52 -0.07
C GLY A 198 3.66 -10.78 -1.53
N ARG A 199 2.45 -11.25 -1.83
CA ARG A 199 1.96 -11.39 -3.22
C ARG A 199 1.74 -10.04 -3.91
N PHE A 200 1.19 -9.05 -3.20
CA PHE A 200 1.11 -7.67 -3.72
C PHE A 200 2.51 -7.08 -3.97
N GLU A 201 3.46 -7.35 -3.08
CA GLU A 201 4.86 -6.92 -3.26
C GLU A 201 5.49 -7.53 -4.52
N ARG A 202 5.33 -8.84 -4.71
CA ARG A 202 5.81 -9.54 -5.92
C ARG A 202 5.18 -8.98 -7.19
N LEU A 203 3.88 -8.69 -7.18
CA LEU A 203 3.19 -8.05 -8.29
C LEU A 203 3.74 -6.64 -8.57
N GLN A 204 4.00 -5.85 -7.52
CA GLN A 204 4.53 -4.51 -7.64
C GLN A 204 5.96 -4.49 -8.19
N ASN A 205 6.81 -5.41 -7.75
CA ASN A 205 8.25 -5.44 -8.09
C ASN A 205 8.53 -6.16 -9.41
N ASP A 206 7.69 -7.11 -9.80
CA ASP A 206 7.84 -7.88 -11.05
C ASP A 206 6.51 -7.98 -11.83
N PRO A 207 5.94 -6.83 -12.26
CA PRO A 207 4.61 -6.78 -12.84
C PRO A 207 4.51 -7.51 -14.19
N VAL A 208 5.59 -7.55 -14.96
CA VAL A 208 5.64 -8.17 -16.30
C VAL A 208 5.37 -9.68 -16.25
N ARG A 209 5.83 -10.37 -15.20
CA ARG A 209 5.63 -11.81 -15.00
C ARG A 209 4.20 -12.20 -14.61
N HIS A 210 3.34 -11.23 -14.29
CA HIS A 210 1.99 -11.50 -13.83
C HIS A 210 0.97 -11.33 -14.97
N THR A 211 0.19 -12.39 -15.24
CA THR A 211 -0.93 -12.35 -16.18
C THR A 211 -2.15 -11.68 -15.55
N GLU A 212 -3.16 -11.35 -16.35
CA GLU A 212 -4.45 -10.89 -15.81
C GLU A 212 -5.06 -11.91 -14.85
N ALA A 213 -4.99 -13.21 -15.18
CA ALA A 213 -5.47 -14.28 -14.32
C ALA A 213 -4.78 -14.28 -12.94
N HIS A 214 -3.48 -13.98 -12.89
CA HIS A 214 -2.76 -13.85 -11.61
C HIS A 214 -3.28 -12.68 -10.77
N VAL A 215 -3.58 -11.53 -11.40
CA VAL A 215 -4.13 -10.36 -10.71
C VAL A 215 -5.54 -10.62 -10.19
N LEU A 216 -6.39 -11.25 -11.01
CA LEU A 216 -7.75 -11.61 -10.61
C LEU A 216 -7.76 -12.65 -9.50
N SER A 217 -6.86 -13.64 -9.54
CA SER A 217 -6.70 -14.60 -8.44
C SER A 217 -6.22 -13.92 -7.16
N LEU A 218 -5.22 -13.03 -7.22
CA LEU A 218 -4.79 -12.25 -6.05
C LEU A 218 -5.94 -11.41 -5.47
N TYR A 219 -6.72 -10.76 -6.33
CA TYR A 219 -7.91 -10.02 -5.93
C TYR A 219 -8.94 -10.92 -5.23
N GLN A 220 -9.28 -12.07 -5.82
CA GLN A 220 -10.24 -13.00 -5.23
C GLN A 220 -9.77 -13.53 -3.88
N ASP A 221 -8.50 -13.94 -3.78
CA ASP A 221 -7.92 -14.41 -2.53
C ASP A 221 -7.96 -13.32 -1.45
N PHE A 222 -7.66 -12.08 -1.82
CA PHE A 222 -7.78 -10.93 -0.92
C PHE A 222 -9.22 -10.70 -0.45
N MET A 223 -10.19 -10.74 -1.36
CA MET A 223 -11.60 -10.54 -1.01
C MET A 223 -12.15 -11.66 -0.13
N ASN A 224 -11.57 -12.86 -0.21
CA ASN A 224 -11.95 -14.03 0.58
C ASN A 224 -11.22 -14.15 1.91
N MET A 225 -10.29 -13.25 2.23
CA MET A 225 -9.61 -13.28 3.52
C MET A 225 -10.61 -13.10 4.66
N PRO A 226 -10.47 -13.90 5.74
CA PRO A 226 -11.31 -13.73 6.92
C PRO A 226 -11.02 -12.39 7.59
N ALA A 227 -12.06 -11.76 8.11
CA ALA A 227 -11.92 -10.58 8.95
C ALA A 227 -11.09 -10.92 10.20
N PRO A 228 -10.30 -9.98 10.71
CA PRO A 228 -9.55 -10.17 11.94
C PRO A 228 -10.53 -10.32 13.12
N VAL A 229 -10.11 -11.09 14.12
CA VAL A 229 -10.82 -11.26 15.40
C VAL A 229 -10.47 -10.13 16.35
#